data_AF-A0A7K2YEU1-F1
#
_entry.id   AF-A0A7K2YEU1-F1
#
_cell.length_a   1.000
_cell.length_b   1.000
_cell.length_c   1.000
_cell.angle_alpha   90.00
_cell.angle_beta   90.00
_cell.angle_gamma   90.00
#
_symmetry.space_group_name_H-M   'P 1'
#
loop_
_entity.id
_entity.type
_entity.pdbx_description
1 polymer ?
#
loop_
_entity_poly.entity_id
_entity_poly.type
_entity_poly.pdbx_seq_one_letter_code
_entity_poly.pdbx_strand_id
1 'polypeptide(L)'
;MGCGHFRTDISYLPDLEAYLADLLRNRERLAAFTHADGWARKEAMPSDEEIARVRRLVRRLKEDLDDLNDDDRTQIQEAIAVVRRTRQVVSLGLPRIRQPLPDIRPDRTA
;
A
#
# COMPACT_ATOMS: atom_id res chain seq x y z
N MET A 1 7.76 7.75 -14.80
CA MET A 1 7.73 6.29 -15.03
C MET A 1 7.42 5.63 -13.69
N GLY A 2 6.13 5.40 -13.39
CA GLY A 2 5.70 4.88 -12.09
C GLY A 2 6.05 3.40 -11.97
N CYS A 3 6.82 3.05 -10.93
CA CYS A 3 7.17 1.67 -10.62
C CYS A 3 5.91 0.79 -10.62
N GLY A 4 5.97 -0.33 -11.37
CA GLY A 4 4.92 -1.35 -11.45
C GLY A 4 4.78 -2.14 -10.14
N HIS A 5 4.58 -1.44 -9.04
CA HIS A 5 4.62 -2.01 -7.69
C HIS A 5 3.35 -2.80 -7.34
N PHE A 6 2.23 -2.50 -7.98
CA PHE A 6 1.02 -3.30 -7.90
C PHE A 6 0.54 -3.60 -9.32
N ARG A 7 0.50 -4.88 -9.66
CA ARG A 7 -0.37 -5.30 -10.76
C ARG A 7 -1.80 -5.11 -10.25
N THR A 8 -2.61 -4.37 -10.99
CA THR A 8 -3.94 -3.88 -10.58
C THR A 8 -5.00 -4.99 -10.58
N ASP A 9 -4.72 -6.13 -9.95
CA ASP A 9 -5.61 -7.29 -9.92
C ASP A 9 -6.04 -7.63 -8.49
N ILE A 10 -7.19 -8.33 -8.37
CA ILE A 10 -7.87 -8.63 -7.10
C ILE A 10 -6.98 -9.38 -6.10
N SER A 11 -5.94 -10.09 -6.57
CA SER A 11 -5.03 -10.82 -5.68
C SER A 11 -4.19 -9.92 -4.78
N TYR A 12 -4.08 -8.63 -5.10
CA TYR A 12 -3.38 -7.63 -4.29
C TYR A 12 -4.29 -6.86 -3.33
N LEU A 13 -5.61 -7.12 -3.31
CA LEU A 13 -6.55 -6.38 -2.44
C LEU A 13 -6.10 -6.36 -0.96
N PRO A 14 -5.68 -7.48 -0.34
CA PRO A 14 -5.22 -7.46 1.06
C PRO A 14 -3.97 -6.59 1.26
N ASP A 15 -3.06 -6.58 0.29
CA ASP A 15 -1.82 -5.79 0.37
C ASP A 15 -2.11 -4.29 0.17
N LEU A 16 -3.07 -3.95 -0.69
CA LEU A 16 -3.55 -2.58 -0.89
C LEU A 16 -4.26 -2.03 0.36
N GLU A 17 -5.05 -2.86 1.04
CA GLU A 17 -5.69 -2.48 2.31
C GLU A 17 -4.66 -2.25 3.42
N ALA A 18 -3.66 -3.12 3.53
CA ALA A 18 -2.55 -2.94 4.47
C ALA A 18 -1.76 -1.66 4.16
N TYR A 19 -1.47 -1.41 2.88
CA TYR A 19 -0.77 -0.20 2.45
C TYR A 19 -1.56 1.08 2.77
N LEU A 20 -2.88 1.07 2.52
CA LEU A 20 -3.74 2.19 2.87
C LEU A 20 -3.76 2.45 4.38
N ALA A 21 -3.84 1.40 5.19
CA ALA A 21 -3.79 1.52 6.65
C ALA A 21 -2.47 2.13 7.12
N ASP A 22 -1.34 1.71 6.55
CA ASP A 22 -0.02 2.27 6.87
C ASP A 22 0.10 3.75 6.48
N LEU A 23 -0.41 4.14 5.30
CA LEU A 23 -0.44 5.55 4.88
C LEU A 23 -1.23 6.42 5.86
N LEU A 24 -2.42 5.97 6.26
CA LEU A 24 -3.28 6.72 7.20
C LEU A 24 -2.63 6.81 8.58
N ARG A 25 -2.08 5.71 9.08
CA ARG A 25 -1.37 5.67 10.36
C ARG A 25 -0.14 6.58 10.36
N ASN A 26 0.65 6.58 9.28
CA ASN A 26 1.82 7.44 9.19
C ASN A 26 1.42 8.93 9.13
N ARG A 27 0.33 9.25 8.42
CA ARG A 27 -0.24 10.60 8.38
C ARG A 27 -0.66 11.07 9.77
N GLU A 28 -1.40 10.25 10.50
CA GLU A 28 -1.83 10.56 11.88
C GLU A 28 -0.62 10.77 12.79
N ARG A 29 0.37 9.87 12.71
CA ARG A 29 1.61 9.97 13.50
C ARG A 29 2.37 11.26 13.24
N LEU A 30 2.53 11.65 11.97
CA LEU A 30 3.20 12.90 11.58
C LEU A 30 2.36 14.13 11.90
N ALA A 31 1.03 14.00 11.86
CA ALA A 31 0.14 15.09 12.26
C ALA A 31 0.22 15.37 13.78
N ALA A 32 0.40 14.33 14.58
CA ALA A 32 0.64 14.43 16.01
C ALA A 32 2.06 14.87 16.38
N PHE A 33 3.02 14.79 15.44
CA PHE A 33 4.40 15.20 15.67
C PHE A 33 4.53 16.74 15.58
N THR A 34 4.38 17.40 16.72
CA THR A 34 4.38 18.87 16.85
C THR A 34 5.77 19.50 16.92
N HIS A 35 6.82 18.70 17.10
CA HIS A 35 8.20 19.18 17.26
C HIS A 35 9.00 19.27 15.95
N ALA A 36 8.41 18.92 14.81
CA ALA A 36 9.05 19.10 13.50
C ALA A 36 8.81 20.50 12.92
N ASP A 37 9.82 21.02 12.23
CA ASP A 37 9.68 22.20 11.39
C ASP A 37 8.60 22.00 10.32
N GLY A 38 7.90 23.08 9.97
CA GLY A 38 6.79 23.04 9.01
C GLY A 38 7.18 22.50 7.63
N TRP A 39 8.42 22.73 7.19
CA TRP A 39 8.95 22.20 5.94
C TRP A 39 9.16 20.67 6.02
N ALA A 40 9.73 20.17 7.12
CA ALA A 40 9.97 18.75 7.34
C ALA A 40 8.66 17.97 7.47
N ARG A 41 7.65 18.57 8.13
CA ARG A 41 6.31 17.99 8.23
C ARG A 41 5.61 17.92 6.87
N LYS A 42 5.79 18.92 6.01
CA LYS A 42 5.20 18.94 4.66
C LYS A 42 5.82 17.90 3.75
N GLU A 43 7.15 17.75 3.78
CA GLU A 43 7.88 16.77 2.98
C GLU A 43 7.60 15.33 3.43
N ALA A 44 7.55 15.08 4.74
CA ALA A 44 7.32 13.74 5.27
C ALA A 44 5.85 13.29 5.19
N MET A 45 4.90 14.22 5.01
CA MET A 45 3.48 13.90 4.99
C MET A 45 3.14 12.99 3.80
N PRO A 46 2.46 11.84 4.03
CA PRO A 46 1.96 11.01 2.93
C PRO A 46 1.11 11.84 1.97
N SER A 47 1.29 11.62 0.67
CA SER A 47 0.58 12.38 -0.35
C SER A 47 -0.93 12.12 -0.29
N ASP A 48 -1.73 13.18 -0.18
CA ASP A 48 -3.19 13.11 -0.27
C ASP A 48 -3.65 12.47 -1.58
N GLU A 49 -2.93 12.74 -2.67
CA GLU A 49 -3.21 12.19 -3.98
C GLU A 49 -3.01 10.67 -4.00
N GLU A 50 -1.95 10.19 -3.33
CA GLU A 50 -1.68 8.77 -3.20
C GLU A 50 -2.75 8.05 -2.38
N ILE A 51 -3.10 8.60 -1.21
CA ILE A 51 -4.18 8.06 -0.38
C ILE A 51 -5.49 7.99 -1.18
N ALA A 52 -5.82 9.04 -1.94
CA ALA A 52 -7.01 9.09 -2.76
C ALA A 52 -6.98 8.06 -3.90
N ARG A 53 -5.83 7.86 -4.55
CA ARG A 53 -5.65 6.82 -5.59
C ARG A 53 -5.85 5.42 -5.03
N VAL A 54 -5.20 5.09 -3.91
CA VAL A 54 -5.30 3.75 -3.28
C VAL A 54 -6.72 3.49 -2.81
N ARG A 55 -7.40 4.48 -2.20
CA ARG A 55 -8.81 4.36 -1.80
C ARG A 55 -9.73 4.05 -2.98
N ARG A 56 -9.57 4.76 -4.10
CA ARG A 56 -10.37 4.50 -5.31
C ARG A 56 -10.14 3.10 -5.86
N LEU A 57 -8.89 2.65 -5.84
CA LEU A 57 -8.54 1.31 -6.32
C LEU A 57 -9.14 0.21 -5.44
N VAL A 58 -8.97 0.32 -4.11
CA VAL A 58 -9.56 -0.64 -3.15
C VAL A 58 -11.07 -0.72 -3.31
N ARG A 59 -11.74 0.44 -3.42
CA ARG A 59 -13.18 0.48 -3.61
C ARG A 59 -13.60 -0.23 -4.90
N ARG A 60 -12.98 0.10 -6.02
CA ARG A 60 -13.28 -0.53 -7.32
C ARG A 60 -13.12 -2.06 -7.26
N LEU A 61 -12.03 -2.55 -6.67
CA LEU A 61 -11.79 -3.98 -6.55
C LEU A 61 -12.82 -4.70 -5.66
N LYS A 62 -13.37 -4.02 -4.65
CA LYS A 62 -14.45 -4.56 -3.82
C LYS A 62 -15.77 -4.58 -4.58
N GLU A 63 -16.10 -3.50 -5.29
CA GLU A 63 -17.27 -3.43 -6.17
C GLU A 63 -17.22 -4.55 -7.22
N ASP A 64 -16.08 -4.72 -7.90
CA ASP A 64 -15.86 -5.80 -8.87
C ASP A 64 -16.05 -7.22 -8.26
N LEU A 65 -15.77 -7.40 -6.96
CA LEU A 65 -15.95 -8.68 -6.24
C LEU A 65 -17.40 -8.87 -5.73
N ASP A 66 -18.10 -7.78 -5.43
CA ASP A 66 -19.49 -7.76 -5.00
C ASP A 66 -20.47 -7.98 -6.16
N ASP A 67 -20.06 -7.63 -7.38
CA ASP A 67 -20.82 -7.89 -8.61
C ASP A 67 -20.78 -9.36 -9.08
N LEU A 68 -19.96 -10.20 -8.44
CA LEU A 68 -19.84 -11.62 -8.78
C LEU A 68 -20.87 -12.48 -8.05
N ASN A 69 -21.33 -13.54 -8.71
CA ASN A 69 -22.10 -14.59 -8.05
C ASN A 69 -21.21 -15.39 -7.07
N ASP A 70 -21.84 -16.16 -6.18
CA ASP A 70 -21.15 -16.88 -5.12
C ASP A 70 -20.16 -17.95 -5.64
N ASP A 71 -20.47 -18.58 -6.78
CA ASP A 71 -19.61 -19.60 -7.40
C ASP A 71 -18.33 -18.97 -7.97
N ASP A 72 -18.46 -17.88 -8.74
CA ASP A 72 -17.36 -17.11 -9.29
C ASP A 72 -16.51 -16.48 -8.18
N ARG A 73 -17.15 -15.95 -7.15
CA ARG A 73 -16.47 -15.42 -5.95
C ARG A 73 -15.63 -16.51 -5.28
N THR A 74 -16.18 -17.71 -5.10
CA THR A 74 -15.45 -18.84 -4.51
C THR A 74 -14.24 -19.23 -5.35
N GLN A 75 -14.42 -19.37 -6.66
CA GLN A 75 -13.34 -19.70 -7.59
C GLN A 75 -12.21 -18.65 -7.57
N ILE A 76 -12.56 -17.37 -7.55
CA ILE A 76 -11.56 -16.29 -7.46
C ILE A 76 -10.81 -16.35 -6.13
N GLN A 77 -11.48 -16.59 -5.00
CA GLN A 77 -10.81 -16.70 -3.70
C GLN A 77 -9.81 -17.86 -3.66
N GLU A 78 -10.16 -19.01 -4.26
CA GLU A 78 -9.24 -20.13 -4.40
C GLU A 78 -8.02 -19.78 -5.27
N ALA A 79 -8.25 -19.12 -6.41
CA ALA A 79 -7.17 -18.65 -7.29
C ALA A 79 -6.24 -17.65 -6.58
N ILE A 80 -6.80 -16.71 -5.81
CA ILE A 80 -6.05 -15.77 -4.98
C ILE A 80 -5.19 -16.52 -3.96
N ALA A 81 -5.76 -17.52 -3.27
CA ALA A 81 -5.04 -18.30 -2.28
C ALA A 81 -3.83 -19.04 -2.91
N VAL A 82 -4.00 -19.62 -4.10
CA VAL A 82 -2.92 -20.27 -4.85
C VAL A 82 -1.84 -19.25 -5.23
N VAL A 83 -2.21 -18.11 -5.82
CA VAL A 83 -1.25 -17.07 -6.24
C VAL A 83 -0.46 -16.54 -5.04
N ARG A 84 -1.14 -16.26 -3.92
CA ARG A 84 -0.48 -15.74 -2.71
C ARG A 84 0.44 -16.78 -2.08
N ARG A 85 0.05 -18.06 -2.05
CA ARG A 85 0.90 -19.16 -1.58
C ARG A 85 2.17 -19.26 -2.42
N THR A 86 2.06 -19.18 -3.74
CA THR A 86 3.21 -19.18 -4.64
C THR A 86 4.12 -17.98 -4.40
N ARG A 87 3.58 -16.77 -4.19
CA ARG A 87 4.41 -15.59 -3.83
C ARG A 87 5.12 -15.73 -2.49
N GLN A 88 4.55 -16.44 -1.52
CA GLN A 88 5.19 -16.70 -0.23
C GLN A 88 6.34 -17.69 -0.35
N VAL A 89 6.19 -18.71 -1.21
CA VAL A 89 7.19 -19.78 -1.40
C VAL A 89 8.32 -19.33 -2.34
N VAL A 90 7.99 -18.59 -3.40
CA VAL A 90 8.97 -18.03 -4.33
C VAL A 90 9.51 -16.71 -3.75
N SER A 91 10.35 -16.83 -2.72
CA SER A 91 11.27 -15.76 -2.37
C SER A 91 12.35 -15.72 -3.44
N LEU A 92 12.17 -14.92 -4.50
CA LEU A 92 13.12 -14.72 -5.61
C LEU A 92 14.49 -14.14 -5.19
N GLY A 93 14.90 -14.24 -3.93
CA GLY A 93 16.01 -13.46 -3.37
C GLY A 93 15.76 -11.95 -3.41
N LEU A 94 14.56 -11.52 -3.83
CA LEU A 94 14.13 -10.14 -3.76
C LEU A 94 13.88 -9.85 -2.28
N PRO A 95 14.61 -8.88 -1.69
CA PRO A 95 14.39 -8.53 -0.31
C PRO A 95 12.91 -8.20 -0.15
N ARG A 96 12.29 -8.73 0.91
CA ARG A 96 11.03 -8.17 1.42
C ARG A 96 11.38 -6.71 1.66
N ILE A 97 11.00 -5.83 0.75
CA ILE A 97 11.13 -4.40 0.95
C ILE A 97 10.16 -4.11 2.08
N ARG A 98 10.62 -4.27 3.33
CA ARG A 98 10.16 -3.39 4.39
C ARG A 98 10.35 -2.02 3.79
N GLN A 99 9.25 -1.27 3.70
CA GLN A 99 9.32 0.14 3.35
C GLN A 99 10.54 0.72 4.08
N PRO A 100 11.51 1.31 3.37
CA PRO A 100 12.54 2.06 4.05
C PRO A 100 11.79 3.07 4.89
N LEU A 101 12.09 3.10 6.19
CA LEU A 101 11.76 4.27 6.99
C LEU A 101 12.27 5.46 6.16
N PRO A 102 11.43 6.46 5.82
CA PRO A 102 11.86 7.55 4.94
C PRO A 102 13.20 8.08 5.42
N ASP A 103 14.16 8.19 4.50
CA ASP A 103 15.53 8.64 4.78
C ASP A 103 15.43 10.11 5.23
N ILE A 104 15.18 10.31 6.53
CA ILE A 104 15.29 11.60 7.19
C ILE A 104 16.79 11.89 7.24
N ARG A 105 17.35 12.39 6.14
CA ARG A 105 18.71 12.93 6.15
C ARG A 105 18.65 14.27 6.88
N PRO A 106 19.29 14.41 8.05
CA PRO A 106 19.61 15.72 8.57
C PRO A 106 20.81 16.19 7.76
N ASP A 107 20.58 16.93 6.68
CA ASP A 107 21.71 17.61 6.05
C ASP A 107 22.26 18.62 7.07
N ARG A 108 23.50 18.39 7.45
CA ARG A 108 24.18 19.06 8.55
C ARG A 108 24.86 20.29 7.95
N THR A 109 24.31 21.47 8.28
CA THR A 109 24.97 22.78 8.41
C THR A 109 26.33 22.99 7.71
N ALA A 110 26.37 23.97 6.80
CA ALA A 110 27.19 25.18 6.95
C ALA A 110 26.61 26.31 6.06
#